data_AF-A0A151U1M9-F1
#
_entry.id   AF-A0A151U1M9-F1
#
_cell.length_a   1.000
_cell.length_b   1.000
_cell.length_c   1.000
_cell.angle_alpha   90.00
_cell.angle_beta   90.00
_cell.angle_gamma   90.00
#
_symmetry.space_group_name_H-M   'P 1'
#
loop_
_entity.id
_entity.type
_entity.pdbx_description
1 polymer ?
#
loop_
_entity_poly.entity_id
_entity_poly.type
_entity_poly.pdbx_seq_one_letter_code
_entity_poly.pdbx_strand_id
1 'polypeptide(L)'
;AELDSVEGITVPYNKIVDCLTSCIHVAHINDILEKQKSLMQMYTAFLLPEHKWTVKTTAFLSIKELCSRLDNVAKDSQGSHEHVGVTSLVQEMFHSLSPKILHCISTIKIAQVHVSASECLLEVMKLAMGVPLVGTINEGFKDELLHQLEIEKNEGAKSILRKCVNILQDLK
;
A
#
# COMPACT_ATOMS: atom_id res chain seq x y z
N ALA A 1 -32.26 20.92 32.70
CA ALA A 1 -30.99 21.07 31.99
C ALA A 1 -31.10 20.23 30.74
N GLU A 2 -31.23 20.90 29.59
CA GLU A 2 -31.19 20.24 28.28
C GLU A 2 -29.80 19.62 28.13
N LEU A 3 -29.75 18.31 27.88
CA LEU A 3 -28.53 17.63 27.48
C LEU A 3 -28.22 18.15 26.08
N ASP A 4 -27.33 19.13 25.99
CA ASP A 4 -26.63 19.49 24.76
C ASP A 4 -25.99 18.21 24.21
N SER A 5 -26.71 17.54 23.31
CA SER A 5 -26.15 16.49 22.48
C SER A 5 -25.23 17.19 21.49
N VAL A 6 -23.98 17.43 21.90
CA VAL A 6 -22.90 17.71 20.96
C VAL A 6 -22.81 16.47 20.10
N GLU A 7 -23.49 16.46 18.95
CA GLU A 7 -23.24 15.53 17.86
C GLU A 7 -21.75 15.62 17.57
N GLY A 8 -20.98 14.67 18.10
CA GLY A 8 -19.55 14.64 17.94
C GLY A 8 -19.24 14.63 16.46
N ILE A 9 -18.55 15.68 15.97
CA ILE A 9 -18.12 15.80 14.58
C ILE A 9 -17.32 14.54 14.26
N THR A 10 -17.95 13.61 13.54
CA THR A 10 -17.34 12.33 13.19
C THR A 10 -16.65 12.52 11.84
N VAL A 11 -15.33 12.63 11.85
CA VAL A 11 -14.55 12.80 10.62
C VAL A 11 -14.55 11.48 9.86
N PRO A 12 -14.99 11.45 8.58
CA PRO A 12 -14.93 10.25 7.77
C PRO A 12 -13.48 9.75 7.61
N TYR A 13 -13.24 8.44 7.74
CA TYR A 13 -11.89 7.88 7.65
C TYR A 13 -11.19 8.21 6.32
N ASN A 14 -11.91 8.28 5.20
CA ASN A 14 -11.30 8.71 3.93
C ASN A 14 -10.75 10.14 3.99
N LYS A 15 -11.34 11.04 4.79
CA LYS A 15 -10.79 12.39 5.02
C LYS A 15 -9.52 12.38 5.88
N ILE A 16 -9.42 11.44 6.82
CA ILE A 16 -8.20 11.21 7.57
C ILE A 16 -7.08 10.72 6.63
N VAL A 17 -7.39 9.80 5.72
CA VAL A 17 -6.43 9.32 4.72
C VAL A 17 -6.05 10.41 3.71
N ASP A 18 -7.00 11.25 3.25
CA ASP A 18 -6.70 12.40 2.39
C ASP A 18 -5.70 13.37 3.08
N CYS A 19 -5.91 13.63 4.37
CA CYS A 19 -5.00 14.44 5.19
C CYS A 19 -3.63 13.79 5.31
N LEU A 20 -3.57 12.49 5.62
CA LEU A 20 -2.32 11.73 5.68
C LEU A 20 -1.56 11.78 4.35
N THR A 21 -2.27 11.63 3.22
CA THR A 21 -1.68 11.71 1.87
C THR A 21 -1.04 13.08 1.64
N SER A 22 -1.75 14.15 2.04
CA SER A 22 -1.24 15.52 1.93
C SER A 22 0.00 15.73 2.81
N CYS A 23 0.03 15.17 4.02
CA CYS A 23 1.21 15.20 4.89
C CYS A 23 2.40 14.44 4.27
N ILE A 24 2.17 13.25 3.73
CA ILE A 24 3.21 12.46 3.05
C ILE A 24 3.76 13.24 1.87
N HIS A 25 2.90 13.91 1.09
CA HIS A 25 3.31 14.66 -0.09
C HIS A 25 4.31 15.78 0.22
N VAL A 26 4.20 16.43 1.38
CA VAL A 26 5.04 17.59 1.76
C VAL A 26 6.12 17.29 2.79
N ALA A 27 6.03 16.17 3.52
CA ALA A 27 6.97 15.83 4.59
C ALA A 27 8.39 15.60 4.06
N HIS A 28 9.43 15.90 4.86
CA HIS A 28 10.78 15.44 4.54
C HIS A 28 10.87 13.92 4.70
N ILE A 29 11.75 13.28 3.93
CA ILE A 29 11.89 11.82 3.98
C ILE A 29 12.28 11.33 5.38
N ASN A 30 13.15 12.05 6.07
CA ASN A 30 13.59 11.69 7.42
C ASN A 30 12.45 11.69 8.43
N ASP A 31 11.49 12.61 8.30
CA ASP A 31 10.28 12.64 9.15
C ASP A 31 9.39 11.42 8.88
N ILE A 32 9.25 11.02 7.61
CA ILE A 32 8.52 9.80 7.22
C ILE A 32 9.19 8.56 7.83
N LEU A 33 10.52 8.46 7.73
CA LEU A 33 11.29 7.34 8.27
C LEU A 33 11.21 7.25 9.79
N GLU A 34 11.21 8.39 10.48
CA GLU A 34 11.03 8.44 11.94
C GLU A 34 9.64 7.92 12.36
N LYS A 35 8.60 8.20 11.57
CA LYS A 35 7.22 7.78 11.84
C LYS A 35 6.79 6.50 11.13
N GLN A 36 7.73 5.76 10.51
CA GLN A 36 7.42 4.61 9.65
C GLN A 36 6.50 3.58 10.32
N LYS A 37 6.77 3.23 11.59
CA LYS A 37 5.96 2.24 12.32
C LYS A 37 4.49 2.68 12.47
N SER A 38 4.27 3.94 12.85
CA SER A 38 2.93 4.50 12.98
C SER A 38 2.22 4.57 11.62
N LEU A 39 2.97 4.92 10.58
CA LEU A 39 2.47 4.97 9.20
C LEU A 39 2.00 3.59 8.71
N MET A 40 2.81 2.55 8.94
CA MET A 40 2.48 1.17 8.57
C MET A 40 1.29 0.62 9.36
N GLN A 41 1.17 0.98 10.64
CA GLN A 41 0.01 0.66 11.47
C GLN A 41 -1.27 1.33 10.94
N MET A 42 -1.21 2.60 10.56
CA MET A 42 -2.35 3.31 9.98
C MET A 42 -2.81 2.66 8.66
N TYR A 43 -1.88 2.36 7.75
CA TYR A 43 -2.25 1.67 6.51
C TYR A 43 -2.83 0.29 6.75
N THR A 44 -2.24 -0.48 7.68
CA THR A 44 -2.80 -1.77 8.08
C THR A 44 -4.23 -1.61 8.60
N ALA A 45 -4.48 -0.60 9.42
CA ALA A 45 -5.80 -0.31 9.96
C ALA A 45 -6.80 0.05 8.84
N PHE A 46 -6.47 0.99 7.95
CA PHE A 46 -7.36 1.38 6.85
C PHE A 46 -7.69 0.24 5.88
N LEU A 47 -6.81 -0.77 5.78
CA LEU A 47 -7.01 -1.95 4.94
C LEU A 47 -7.75 -3.09 5.65
N LEU A 48 -8.13 -2.96 6.93
CA LEU A 48 -8.91 -4.00 7.62
C LEU A 48 -10.32 -4.19 7.02
N PRO A 49 -10.92 -5.39 7.12
CA PRO A 49 -12.21 -5.70 6.50
C PRO A 49 -13.39 -4.79 6.91
N GLU A 50 -13.33 -4.19 8.10
CA GLU A 50 -14.40 -3.36 8.69
C GLU A 50 -14.59 -2.03 7.97
N HIS A 51 -13.56 -1.55 7.25
CA HIS A 51 -13.65 -0.30 6.52
C HIS A 51 -14.29 -0.47 5.14
N LYS A 52 -15.10 0.53 4.77
CA LYS A 52 -15.74 0.61 3.45
C LYS A 52 -14.68 0.64 2.35
N TRP A 53 -15.05 0.09 1.19
CA TRP A 53 -14.18 0.07 0.02
C TRP A 53 -13.65 1.45 -0.38
N THR A 54 -14.42 2.52 -0.16
CA THR A 54 -13.98 3.90 -0.44
C THR A 54 -12.79 4.33 0.41
N VAL A 55 -12.74 3.93 1.70
CA VAL A 55 -11.59 4.19 2.58
C VAL A 55 -10.37 3.44 2.08
N LYS A 56 -10.54 2.17 1.67
CA LYS A 56 -9.47 1.34 1.11
C LYS A 56 -8.94 1.92 -0.21
N THR A 57 -9.81 2.39 -1.09
CA THR A 57 -9.42 3.08 -2.33
C THR A 57 -8.61 4.33 -2.05
N THR A 58 -9.02 5.17 -1.08
CA THR A 58 -8.21 6.32 -0.66
C THR A 58 -6.87 5.89 -0.06
N ALA A 59 -6.85 4.80 0.72
CA ALA A 59 -5.61 4.26 1.29
C ALA A 59 -4.65 3.77 0.19
N PHE A 60 -5.17 3.14 -0.88
CA PHE A 60 -4.35 2.75 -2.04
C PHE A 60 -3.68 3.96 -2.70
N LEU A 61 -4.39 5.07 -2.85
CA LEU A 61 -3.81 6.31 -3.38
C LEU A 61 -2.71 6.86 -2.47
N SER A 62 -2.95 6.88 -1.17
CA SER A 62 -1.96 7.31 -0.17
C SER A 62 -0.72 6.42 -0.17
N ILE A 63 -0.88 5.10 -0.29
CA ILE A 63 0.24 4.16 -0.40
C ILE A 63 1.03 4.41 -1.69
N LYS A 64 0.36 4.63 -2.82
CA LYS A 64 1.02 4.97 -4.09
C LYS A 64 1.81 6.28 -4.01
N GLU A 65 1.28 7.29 -3.31
CA GLU A 65 2.00 8.54 -3.05
C GLU A 65 3.27 8.27 -2.22
N LEU A 66 3.16 7.47 -1.16
CA LEU A 66 4.35 7.07 -0.39
C LEU A 66 5.36 6.32 -1.28
N CYS A 67 4.91 5.39 -2.13
CA CYS A 67 5.80 4.69 -3.06
C CYS A 67 6.57 5.66 -3.96
N SER A 68 5.88 6.65 -4.55
CA SER A 68 6.50 7.70 -5.36
C SER A 68 7.56 8.50 -4.59
N ARG A 69 7.22 8.90 -3.35
CA ARG A 69 8.15 9.62 -2.46
C ARG A 69 9.41 8.81 -2.16
N LEU A 70 9.28 7.51 -1.91
CA LEU A 70 10.40 6.62 -1.61
C LEU A 70 11.25 6.30 -2.85
N ASP A 71 10.62 6.08 -4.02
CA ASP A 71 11.29 5.79 -5.29
C ASP A 71 12.23 6.94 -5.71
N ASN A 72 11.77 8.18 -5.56
CA ASN A 72 12.59 9.36 -5.86
C ASN A 72 13.87 9.38 -5.00
N VAL A 73 13.75 9.10 -3.71
CA VAL A 73 14.91 9.07 -2.80
C VAL A 73 15.83 7.89 -3.13
N ALA A 74 15.27 6.71 -3.41
CA ALA A 74 16.06 5.53 -3.76
C ALA A 74 16.92 5.76 -5.03
N LYS A 75 16.41 6.51 -6.00
CA LYS A 75 17.14 6.88 -7.22
C LYS A 75 18.21 7.94 -6.98
N ASP A 76 17.95 8.89 -6.09
CA ASP A 76 18.83 10.04 -5.85
C ASP A 76 19.98 9.75 -4.85
N SER A 77 19.84 8.73 -4.01
CA SER A 77 20.71 8.50 -2.84
C SER A 77 21.53 7.20 -2.93
N GLN A 78 22.43 7.07 -3.92
CA GLN A 78 23.41 5.97 -3.88
C GLN A 78 24.37 6.14 -2.69
N GLY A 79 24.08 5.47 -1.57
CA GLY A 79 25.01 5.25 -0.45
C GLY A 79 24.83 6.10 0.81
N SER A 80 23.73 6.85 0.99
CA SER A 80 23.48 7.63 2.22
C SER A 80 22.79 6.79 3.32
N HIS A 81 22.82 7.27 4.58
CA HIS A 81 22.08 6.64 5.70
C HIS A 81 20.55 6.63 5.46
N GLU A 82 20.05 7.58 4.67
CA GLU A 82 18.63 7.67 4.26
C GLU A 82 18.25 6.47 3.39
N HIS A 83 19.17 5.98 2.55
CA HIS A 83 18.97 4.80 1.71
C HIS A 83 18.70 3.52 2.53
N VAL A 84 19.33 3.37 3.70
CA VAL A 84 19.08 2.22 4.60
C VAL A 84 17.68 2.28 5.19
N GLY A 85 17.26 3.46 5.67
CA GLY A 85 15.92 3.68 6.21
C GLY A 85 14.84 3.45 5.15
N VAL A 86 15.05 3.98 3.94
CA VAL A 86 14.15 3.75 2.79
C VAL A 86 14.07 2.26 2.47
N THR A 87 15.20 1.56 2.38
CA THR A 87 15.23 0.11 2.12
C THR A 87 14.39 -0.66 3.15
N SER A 88 14.58 -0.36 4.45
CA SER A 88 13.81 -1.00 5.53
C SER A 88 12.30 -0.76 5.40
N LEU A 89 11.90 0.50 5.12
CA LEU A 89 10.48 0.83 4.95
C LEU A 89 9.89 0.15 3.71
N VAL A 90 10.61 0.12 2.59
CA VAL A 90 10.17 -0.57 1.37
C VAL A 90 9.96 -2.07 1.63
N GLN A 91 10.88 -2.70 2.36
CA GLN A 91 10.73 -4.10 2.78
C GLN A 91 9.49 -4.28 3.65
N GLU A 92 9.27 -3.42 4.65
CA GLU A 92 8.09 -3.50 5.52
C GLU A 92 6.79 -3.31 4.73
N MET A 93 6.76 -2.36 3.78
CA MET A 93 5.63 -2.14 2.88
C MET A 93 5.33 -3.37 2.04
N PHE A 94 6.34 -3.96 1.42
CA PHE A 94 6.18 -5.16 0.60
C PHE A 94 5.60 -6.33 1.42
N HIS A 95 6.18 -6.63 2.57
CA HIS A 95 5.76 -7.78 3.37
C HIS A 95 4.41 -7.57 4.09
N SER A 96 4.11 -6.34 4.53
CA SER A 96 2.93 -6.07 5.35
C SER A 96 1.70 -5.65 4.55
N LEU A 97 1.89 -4.84 3.49
CA LEU A 97 0.78 -4.28 2.73
C LEU A 97 0.39 -5.14 1.54
N SER A 98 1.34 -5.78 0.85
CA SER A 98 1.01 -6.57 -0.35
C SER A 98 -0.05 -7.65 -0.09
N PRO A 99 0.02 -8.45 0.99
CA PRO A 99 -1.02 -9.44 1.29
C PRO A 99 -2.38 -8.79 1.61
N LYS A 100 -2.39 -7.61 2.26
CA LYS A 100 -3.62 -6.90 2.62
C LYS A 100 -4.28 -6.24 1.41
N ILE A 101 -3.49 -5.70 0.49
CA ILE A 101 -3.96 -5.16 -0.78
C ILE A 101 -4.55 -6.29 -1.62
N LEU A 102 -3.85 -7.43 -1.71
CA LEU A 102 -4.33 -8.61 -2.42
C LEU A 102 -5.63 -9.16 -1.81
N HIS A 103 -5.73 -9.17 -0.48
CA HIS A 103 -6.96 -9.54 0.21
C HIS A 103 -8.14 -8.60 -0.14
N CYS A 104 -7.89 -7.32 -0.41
CA CYS A 104 -8.95 -6.42 -0.87
C CYS A 104 -9.45 -6.78 -2.27
N ILE A 105 -8.57 -7.27 -3.16
CA ILE A 105 -8.94 -7.77 -4.50
C ILE A 105 -9.82 -9.00 -4.37
N SER A 106 -9.48 -9.93 -3.47
CA SER A 106 -10.22 -11.19 -3.32
C SER A 106 -11.59 -11.02 -2.66
N THR A 107 -11.81 -9.96 -1.89
CA THR A 107 -13.03 -9.77 -1.07
C THR A 107 -14.02 -8.74 -1.61
N ILE A 108 -13.55 -7.68 -2.28
CA ILE A 108 -14.41 -6.55 -2.65
C ILE A 108 -14.90 -6.70 -4.08
N LYS A 109 -16.18 -7.07 -4.28
CA LYS A 109 -16.79 -7.33 -5.60
C LYS A 109 -17.06 -6.09 -6.47
N ILE A 110 -16.19 -5.09 -6.45
CA ILE A 110 -16.30 -3.84 -7.21
C ILE A 110 -15.12 -3.74 -8.16
N ALA A 111 -15.39 -3.82 -9.46
CA ALA A 111 -14.36 -3.86 -10.50
C ALA A 111 -13.34 -2.70 -10.42
N GLN A 112 -13.80 -1.48 -10.11
CA GLN A 112 -12.90 -0.34 -9.93
C GLN A 112 -11.92 -0.54 -8.77
N VAL A 113 -12.36 -1.17 -7.68
CA VAL A 113 -11.52 -1.45 -6.51
C VAL A 113 -10.44 -2.47 -6.86
N HIS A 114 -10.78 -3.49 -7.64
CA HIS A 114 -9.81 -4.46 -8.13
C HIS A 114 -8.70 -3.76 -8.92
N VAL A 115 -9.06 -2.90 -9.89
CA VAL A 115 -8.06 -2.13 -10.67
C VAL A 115 -7.19 -1.28 -9.75
N SER A 116 -7.78 -0.46 -8.87
CA SER A 116 -7.01 0.41 -7.97
C SER A 116 -6.11 -0.36 -7.01
N ALA A 117 -6.57 -1.49 -6.47
CA ALA A 117 -5.79 -2.35 -5.59
C ALA A 117 -4.64 -3.03 -6.36
N SER A 118 -4.90 -3.56 -7.57
CA SER A 118 -3.86 -4.14 -8.41
C SER A 118 -2.79 -3.12 -8.78
N GLU A 119 -3.16 -1.88 -9.12
CA GLU A 119 -2.20 -0.80 -9.36
C GLU A 119 -1.36 -0.49 -8.12
N CYS A 120 -2.00 -0.37 -6.96
CA CYS A 120 -1.32 -0.13 -5.70
C CYS A 120 -0.32 -1.25 -5.37
N LEU A 121 -0.74 -2.50 -5.54
CA LEU A 121 0.12 -3.66 -5.36
C LEU A 121 1.33 -3.59 -6.31
N LEU A 122 1.09 -3.28 -7.59
CA LEU A 122 2.14 -3.17 -8.59
C LEU A 122 3.18 -2.10 -8.22
N GLU A 123 2.76 -0.93 -7.72
CA GLU A 123 3.69 0.13 -7.30
C GLU A 123 4.53 -0.27 -6.08
N VAL A 124 3.93 -0.94 -5.09
CA VAL A 124 4.68 -1.49 -3.94
C VAL A 124 5.72 -2.51 -4.41
N MET A 125 5.34 -3.39 -5.33
CA MET A 125 6.23 -4.44 -5.86
C MET A 125 7.36 -3.87 -6.72
N LYS A 126 7.08 -2.88 -7.58
CA LYS A 126 8.11 -2.20 -8.37
C LYS A 126 9.14 -1.51 -7.49
N LEU A 127 8.67 -0.82 -6.45
CA LEU A 127 9.56 -0.17 -5.49
C LEU A 127 10.43 -1.20 -4.77
N ALA A 128 9.87 -2.35 -4.43
CA ALA A 128 10.61 -3.46 -3.81
C ALA A 128 11.70 -4.04 -4.72
N MET A 129 11.53 -4.03 -6.05
CA MET A 129 12.61 -4.44 -6.98
C MET A 129 13.82 -3.49 -6.93
N GLY A 130 13.62 -2.23 -6.53
CA GLY A 130 14.67 -1.23 -6.45
C GLY A 130 15.58 -1.36 -5.23
N VAL A 131 15.27 -2.27 -4.30
CA VAL A 131 16.04 -2.45 -3.06
C VAL A 131 16.36 -3.93 -2.82
N PRO A 132 17.46 -4.25 -2.11
CA PRO A 132 17.71 -5.63 -1.69
C PRO A 132 16.59 -6.09 -0.76
N LEU A 133 15.80 -7.09 -1.14
CA LEU A 133 14.82 -7.71 -0.26
C LEU A 133 15.52 -8.68 0.70
N VAL A 134 15.21 -8.57 1.99
CA VAL A 134 15.69 -9.47 3.03
C VAL A 134 14.55 -10.40 3.44
N GLY A 135 14.82 -11.71 3.39
CA GLY A 135 13.84 -12.74 3.74
C GLY A 135 13.25 -13.46 2.53
N THR A 136 12.53 -14.54 2.79
CA THR A 136 11.83 -15.29 1.74
C THR A 136 10.48 -14.66 1.45
N ILE A 137 10.14 -14.58 0.17
CA ILE A 137 8.78 -14.22 -0.25
C ILE A 137 7.81 -15.24 0.37
N ASN A 138 6.75 -14.75 0.98
CA ASN A 138 5.71 -15.59 1.57
C ASN A 138 5.03 -16.41 0.46
N GLU A 139 5.18 -17.73 0.48
CA GLU A 139 4.59 -18.64 -0.51
C GLU A 139 3.06 -18.53 -0.56
N GLY A 140 2.40 -18.32 0.59
CA GLY A 140 0.95 -18.09 0.64
C GLY A 140 0.52 -16.81 -0.07
N PHE A 141 1.34 -15.74 -0.04
CA PHE A 141 1.08 -14.53 -0.83
C PHE A 141 1.23 -14.80 -2.34
N LYS A 142 2.25 -15.58 -2.73
CA LYS A 142 2.50 -15.93 -4.12
C LYS A 142 1.39 -16.82 -4.71
N ASP A 143 0.98 -17.84 -3.97
CA ASP A 143 -0.11 -18.75 -4.38
C ASP A 143 -1.43 -17.99 -4.49
N GLU A 144 -1.74 -17.11 -3.53
CA GLU A 144 -2.93 -16.26 -3.59
C GLU A 144 -2.87 -15.31 -4.79
N LEU A 145 -1.71 -14.74 -5.13
CA LEU A 145 -1.58 -13.84 -6.28
C LEU A 145 -1.84 -14.56 -7.61
N LEU A 146 -1.30 -15.77 -7.75
CA LEU A 146 -1.56 -16.63 -8.90
C LEU A 146 -3.04 -17.00 -9.00
N HIS A 147 -3.64 -17.40 -7.87
CA HIS A 147 -5.06 -17.73 -7.81
C HIS A 147 -5.93 -16.54 -8.22
N GLN A 148 -5.67 -15.35 -7.67
CA GLN A 148 -6.42 -14.13 -8.02
C GLN A 148 -6.28 -13.78 -9.50
N LEU A 149 -5.09 -13.94 -10.09
CA LEU A 149 -4.88 -13.73 -11.52
C LEU A 149 -5.77 -14.66 -12.39
N GLU A 150 -5.91 -15.92 -11.99
CA GLU A 150 -6.73 -16.90 -12.73
C GLU A 150 -8.21 -16.51 -12.72
N ILE A 151 -8.74 -16.20 -11.53
CA ILE A 151 -10.18 -15.97 -11.31
C ILE A 151 -10.64 -14.54 -11.64
N GLU A 152 -9.72 -13.59 -11.78
CA GLU A 152 -10.05 -12.20 -12.10
C GLU A 152 -10.79 -12.10 -13.43
N LYS A 153 -11.92 -11.39 -13.40
CA LYS A 153 -12.84 -11.17 -14.53
C LYS A 153 -12.65 -9.80 -15.17
N ASN A 154 -12.14 -8.82 -14.43
CA ASN A 154 -11.81 -7.52 -14.95
C ASN A 154 -10.47 -7.57 -15.70
N GLU A 155 -10.51 -7.46 -17.03
CA GLU A 155 -9.30 -7.55 -17.87
C GLU A 155 -8.23 -6.49 -17.52
N GLY A 156 -8.63 -5.31 -17.06
CA GLY A 156 -7.72 -4.27 -16.58
C GLY A 156 -6.92 -4.73 -15.37
N ALA A 157 -7.62 -5.16 -14.32
CA ALA A 157 -7.01 -5.70 -13.11
C ALA A 157 -6.17 -6.97 -13.42
N LYS A 158 -6.69 -7.87 -14.26
CA LYS A 158 -6.02 -9.11 -14.68
C LYS A 158 -4.68 -8.82 -15.37
N SER A 159 -4.65 -7.84 -16.26
CA SER A 159 -3.43 -7.39 -16.93
C SER A 159 -2.38 -6.86 -15.94
N ILE A 160 -2.82 -6.12 -14.92
CA ILE A 160 -1.94 -5.59 -13.86
C ILE A 160 -1.43 -6.72 -12.96
N LEU A 161 -2.31 -7.63 -12.51
CA LEU A 161 -1.93 -8.80 -11.70
C LEU A 161 -0.89 -9.67 -12.41
N ARG A 162 -0.99 -9.82 -13.73
CA ARG A 162 0.02 -10.54 -14.52
C ARG A 162 1.40 -9.88 -14.41
N LYS A 163 1.47 -8.54 -14.39
CA LYS A 163 2.73 -7.82 -14.16
C LYS A 163 3.26 -8.08 -12.75
N CYS A 164 2.40 -8.11 -11.74
CA CYS A 164 2.78 -8.47 -10.37
C CYS A 164 3.37 -9.89 -10.31
N VAL A 165 2.74 -10.88 -10.96
CA VAL A 165 3.27 -12.25 -11.02
C VAL A 165 4.64 -12.30 -11.68
N ASN A 166 4.85 -11.56 -12.78
CA ASN A 166 6.16 -11.51 -13.43
C ASN A 166 7.23 -10.92 -12.49
N ILE A 167 6.92 -9.83 -11.79
CA ILE A 167 7.84 -9.25 -10.80
C ILE A 167 8.20 -10.27 -9.71
N LEU A 168 7.23 -11.05 -9.19
CA LEU A 168 7.52 -12.08 -8.20
C LEU A 168 8.51 -13.15 -8.69
N GLN A 169 8.52 -13.44 -10.00
CA GLN A 169 9.46 -14.40 -10.57
C GLN A 169 10.88 -13.84 -10.64
N ASP A 170 11.00 -12.53 -10.83
CA ASP A 170 12.26 -11.79 -10.90
C ASP A 170 12.84 -11.47 -9.50
N LEU A 171 11.99 -11.36 -8.48
CA LEU A 171 12.37 -11.09 -7.08
C LEU A 171 12.99 -12.29 -6.33
N LYS A 172 13.45 -13.32 -7.04
CA LYS A 172 14.02 -14.55 -6.48
C LYS A 172 15.46 -14.42 -6.00
#